data_AF-A0A533VEL6-F1
#
_entry.id   AF-A0A533VEL6-F1
#
_cell.length_a   1.000
_cell.length_b   1.000
_cell.length_c   1.000
_cell.angle_alpha   90.00
_cell.angle_beta   90.00
_cell.angle_gamma   90.00
#
_symmetry.space_group_name_H-M   'P 1'
#
loop_
_entity.id
_entity.type
_entity.pdbx_description
1 polymer ?
#
loop_
_entity_poly.entity_id
_entity_poly.type
_entity_poly.pdbx_seq_one_letter_code
_entity_poly.pdbx_strand_id
1 'polypeptide(L)'
;MWIDDQNPIVRHNVGLIGCISSLPTESNVDHFEFIPNPNFSAGFQSMFQSNLVHAYRVEYNLEIYRRAYFSNYPSRLEAIFLFETSEEAEKYKIHHPWHVGERKLMKGKSLGDDLFSRHDVGWIDFMLGIGSVDEGTVDAVTTEYWKGNSVKGKKFQQMGKPAMYVSNFEVLYRGRIDLDKSQLK
;
A
#
# COMPACT_ATOMS: atom_id res chain seq x y z
N MET A 1 6.70 -8.35 -7.86
CA MET A 1 5.76 -8.38 -6.71
C MET A 1 6.04 -9.57 -5.83
N TRP A 2 5.74 -9.48 -4.53
CA TRP A 2 5.93 -10.57 -3.57
C TRP A 2 4.67 -11.45 -3.52
N ILE A 3 4.81 -12.75 -3.78
CA ILE A 3 3.70 -13.71 -3.84
C ILE A 3 3.90 -14.80 -2.80
N ASP A 4 2.85 -15.10 -2.04
CA ASP A 4 2.83 -16.23 -1.11
C ASP A 4 2.55 -17.53 -1.88
N ASP A 5 3.59 -18.21 -2.34
CA ASP A 5 3.48 -19.46 -3.08
C ASP A 5 3.21 -20.69 -2.19
N GLN A 6 3.29 -20.52 -0.87
CA GLN A 6 2.92 -21.53 0.13
C GLN A 6 1.42 -21.57 0.35
N ASN A 7 0.72 -20.45 0.10
CA ASN A 7 -0.74 -20.42 0.13
C ASN A 7 -1.33 -21.22 -1.05
N PRO A 8 -2.08 -22.32 -0.80
CA PRO A 8 -2.60 -23.17 -1.86
C PRO A 8 -3.52 -22.45 -2.84
N ILE A 9 -4.28 -21.45 -2.38
CA ILE A 9 -5.19 -20.66 -3.21
C ILE A 9 -4.39 -19.78 -4.16
N VAL A 10 -3.37 -19.09 -3.63
CA VAL A 10 -2.48 -18.24 -4.43
C VAL A 10 -1.75 -19.10 -5.46
N ARG A 11 -1.15 -20.22 -5.04
CA ARG A 11 -0.46 -21.15 -5.93
C ARG A 11 -1.38 -21.73 -7.01
N HIS A 12 -2.61 -22.08 -6.66
CA HIS A 12 -3.61 -22.56 -7.61
C HIS A 12 -3.97 -21.49 -8.65
N ASN A 13 -4.29 -20.27 -8.20
CA ASN A 13 -4.68 -19.16 -9.07
C ASN A 13 -3.51 -18.73 -9.98
N VAL A 14 -2.33 -18.56 -9.40
CA VAL A 14 -1.13 -18.14 -10.13
C VAL A 14 -0.63 -19.26 -11.06
N GLY A 15 -0.73 -20.54 -10.67
CA GLY A 15 -0.35 -21.67 -11.52
C GLY A 15 -1.31 -21.90 -12.70
N LEU A 16 -2.62 -21.89 -12.44
CA LEU A 16 -3.64 -22.13 -13.48
C LEU A 16 -3.81 -20.92 -14.39
N ILE A 17 -4.16 -19.77 -13.80
CA ILE A 17 -4.51 -18.56 -14.56
C ILE A 17 -3.24 -17.89 -15.06
N GLY A 18 -2.20 -17.81 -14.22
CA GLY A 18 -0.97 -17.11 -14.58
C GLY A 18 -1.11 -15.60 -14.56
N CYS A 19 -2.17 -15.05 -13.96
CA CYS A 19 -2.34 -13.62 -13.86
C CYS A 19 -2.99 -13.21 -12.53
N ILE A 20 -2.78 -11.94 -12.18
CA ILE A 20 -3.46 -11.26 -11.08
C ILE A 20 -4.13 -10.03 -11.70
N SER A 21 -5.40 -9.81 -11.38
CA SER A 21 -6.17 -8.66 -11.84
C SER A 21 -6.74 -7.93 -10.64
N SER A 22 -6.68 -6.60 -10.64
CA SER A 22 -7.56 -5.80 -9.80
C SER A 22 -8.99 -5.92 -10.34
N LEU A 23 -9.98 -5.58 -9.51
CA LEU A 23 -11.37 -5.56 -9.96
C LEU A 23 -11.55 -4.55 -11.12
N PRO A 24 -12.36 -4.85 -12.13
CA PRO A 24 -12.80 -3.85 -13.10
C PRO A 24 -13.85 -2.99 -12.41
N THR A 25 -13.46 -1.81 -11.95
CA THR A 25 -14.40 -0.84 -11.38
C THR A 25 -14.88 0.11 -12.46
N GLU A 26 -16.21 0.18 -12.63
CA GLU A 26 -16.86 1.27 -13.32
C GLU A 26 -16.31 2.60 -12.78
N SER A 27 -16.12 3.60 -13.65
CA SER A 27 -15.72 4.93 -13.20
C SER A 27 -16.76 5.44 -12.21
N ASN A 28 -16.38 5.62 -10.94
CA ASN A 28 -17.19 6.15 -9.81
C ASN A 28 -17.68 5.14 -8.76
N VAL A 29 -16.97 4.03 -8.54
CA VAL A 29 -17.21 3.14 -7.38
C VAL A 29 -16.61 3.75 -6.11
N ASP A 30 -17.37 3.75 -5.02
CA ASP A 30 -16.87 4.14 -3.70
C ASP A 30 -15.99 3.02 -3.12
N HIS A 31 -14.73 3.33 -2.83
CA HIS A 31 -13.76 2.36 -2.30
C HIS A 31 -13.79 2.28 -0.76
N PHE A 32 -14.64 3.07 -0.09
CA PHE A 32 -14.80 2.98 1.36
C PHE A 32 -15.62 1.75 1.75
N GLU A 33 -14.94 0.74 2.27
CA GLU A 33 -15.54 -0.55 2.65
C GLU A 33 -16.38 -0.52 3.95
N PHE A 34 -16.29 0.55 4.76
CA PHE A 34 -16.97 0.61 6.06
C PHE A 34 -18.06 1.69 6.14
N ILE A 35 -19.25 1.26 6.54
CA ILE A 35 -20.34 2.13 6.99
C ILE A 35 -20.03 2.53 8.45
N PRO A 36 -20.08 3.83 8.80
CA PRO A 36 -19.92 4.26 10.19
C PRO A 36 -20.86 3.48 11.13
N ASN A 37 -20.33 2.93 12.23
CA ASN A 37 -21.15 2.28 13.26
C ASN A 37 -21.56 3.31 14.32
N PRO A 38 -22.77 3.89 14.27
CA PRO A 38 -23.21 4.91 15.21
C PRO A 38 -23.31 4.39 16.66
N ASN A 39 -23.36 3.07 16.85
CA ASN A 39 -23.47 2.43 18.16
C ASN A 39 -22.11 2.00 18.73
N PHE A 40 -20.99 2.37 18.09
CA PHE A 40 -19.68 2.08 18.62
C PHE A 40 -19.43 2.88 19.90
N SER A 41 -19.56 2.24 21.07
CA SER A 41 -19.09 2.80 22.33
C SER A 41 -17.59 2.51 22.47
N ALA A 42 -16.77 3.55 22.50
CA ALA A 42 -15.33 3.46 22.74
C ALA A 42 -15.03 3.05 24.20
N GLY A 43 -15.35 1.82 24.57
CA GLY A 43 -14.95 1.20 25.83
C GLY A 43 -13.44 0.91 25.84
N PHE A 44 -13.03 -0.17 26.53
CA PHE A 44 -11.63 -0.59 26.52
C PHE A 44 -11.24 -1.12 25.14
N GLN A 45 -10.48 -0.33 24.37
CA GLN A 45 -9.80 -0.79 23.16
C GLN A 45 -8.45 -1.39 23.55
N SER A 46 -8.17 -2.61 23.12
CA SER A 46 -6.85 -3.20 23.32
C SER A 46 -5.81 -2.48 22.44
N MET A 47 -4.53 -2.55 22.82
CA MET A 47 -3.44 -2.00 21.99
C MET A 47 -3.43 -2.59 20.57
N PHE A 48 -3.82 -3.86 20.42
CA PHE A 48 -3.95 -4.51 19.11
C PHE A 48 -5.04 -3.82 18.26
N GLN A 49 -6.21 -3.58 18.84
CA GLN A 49 -7.29 -2.88 18.15
C GLN A 49 -6.90 -1.44 17.82
N SER A 50 -6.15 -0.76 18.70
CA SER A 50 -5.67 0.60 18.45
C SER A 50 -4.72 0.66 17.25
N ASN A 51 -3.77 -0.26 17.12
CA ASN A 51 -2.85 -0.29 15.98
C ASN A 51 -3.58 -0.59 14.67
N LEU A 52 -4.54 -1.50 14.71
CA LEU A 52 -5.36 -1.83 13.56
C LEU A 52 -6.19 -0.62 13.11
N VAL A 53 -6.89 0.04 14.03
CA VAL A 53 -7.66 1.26 13.76
C VAL A 53 -6.77 2.39 13.24
N HIS A 54 -5.55 2.54 13.77
CA HIS A 54 -4.60 3.53 13.28
C HIS A 54 -4.18 3.27 11.84
N ALA A 55 -3.80 2.04 11.50
CA ALA A 55 -3.45 1.67 10.13
C ALA A 55 -4.62 1.91 9.17
N TYR A 56 -5.84 1.53 9.57
CA TYR A 56 -7.04 1.82 8.79
C TYR A 56 -7.26 3.32 8.60
N ARG A 57 -7.08 4.13 9.65
CA ARG A 57 -7.22 5.59 9.56
C ARG A 57 -6.25 6.19 8.55
N VAL A 58 -5.00 5.71 8.51
CA VAL A 58 -4.00 6.15 7.54
C VAL A 58 -4.47 5.86 6.10
N GLU A 59 -4.90 4.63 5.82
CA GLU A 59 -5.39 4.25 4.49
C GLU A 59 -6.64 5.04 4.07
N TYR A 60 -7.56 5.27 5.00
CA TYR A 60 -8.77 6.07 4.73
C TYR A 60 -8.44 7.53 4.43
N ASN A 61 -7.54 8.15 5.19
CA ASN A 61 -7.11 9.52 4.94
C ASN A 61 -6.43 9.65 3.56
N LEU A 62 -5.59 8.68 3.19
CA LEU A 62 -4.99 8.62 1.86
C LEU A 62 -6.07 8.55 0.77
N GLU A 63 -7.08 7.70 0.92
CA GLU A 63 -8.14 7.54 -0.07
C GLU A 63 -9.04 8.79 -0.18
N ILE A 64 -9.40 9.42 0.94
CA ILE A 64 -10.16 10.69 0.94
C ILE A 64 -9.43 11.74 0.10
N TYR A 65 -8.12 11.88 0.32
CA TYR A 65 -7.30 12.88 -0.37
C TYR A 65 -7.09 12.53 -1.84
N ARG A 66 -6.86 11.25 -2.16
CA ARG A 66 -6.78 10.76 -3.54
C ARG A 66 -8.05 11.10 -4.29
N ARG A 67 -9.21 10.78 -3.73
CA ARG A 67 -10.51 11.06 -4.35
C ARG A 67 -10.72 12.55 -4.62
N ALA A 68 -10.28 13.41 -3.70
CA ALA A 68 -10.46 14.86 -3.81
C ALA A 68 -9.50 15.53 -4.82
N TYR A 69 -8.23 15.09 -4.86
CA TYR A 69 -7.17 15.83 -5.58
C TYR A 69 -6.43 15.01 -6.64
N PHE A 70 -6.49 13.69 -6.57
CA PHE A 70 -5.73 12.75 -7.43
C PHE A 70 -6.61 11.61 -7.93
N SER A 71 -7.85 11.91 -8.34
CA SER A 71 -8.86 10.92 -8.71
C SER A 71 -8.45 10.01 -9.87
N ASN A 72 -7.47 10.45 -10.67
CA ASN A 72 -6.92 9.70 -11.79
C ASN A 72 -5.92 8.62 -11.38
N TYR A 73 -5.49 8.55 -10.11
CA TYR A 73 -4.61 7.47 -9.63
C TYR A 73 -5.40 6.29 -9.06
N PRO A 74 -4.86 5.05 -9.11
CA PRO A 74 -5.50 3.89 -8.48
C PRO A 74 -5.72 4.09 -6.97
N SER A 75 -6.82 3.57 -6.43
CA SER A 75 -7.00 3.50 -4.98
C SER A 75 -6.08 2.44 -4.38
N ARG A 76 -5.39 2.76 -3.27
CA ARG A 76 -4.58 1.79 -2.51
C ARG A 76 -5.40 0.62 -1.98
N LEU A 77 -6.71 0.82 -1.77
CA LEU A 77 -7.60 -0.20 -1.23
C LEU A 77 -7.92 -1.30 -2.25
N GLU A 78 -7.75 -1.03 -3.55
CA GLU A 78 -8.01 -2.01 -4.63
C GLU A 78 -6.76 -2.36 -5.46
N ALA A 79 -5.73 -1.51 -5.42
CA ALA A 79 -4.59 -1.63 -6.31
C ALA A 79 -3.75 -2.88 -6.02
N ILE A 80 -3.14 -3.41 -7.07
CA ILE A 80 -2.06 -4.36 -6.96
C ILE A 80 -0.78 -3.57 -6.65
N PHE A 81 -0.12 -3.94 -5.55
CA PHE A 81 1.15 -3.36 -5.15
C PHE A 81 2.32 -4.02 -5.89
N LEU A 82 3.02 -3.23 -6.71
CA LEU A 82 4.15 -3.65 -7.53
C LEU A 82 5.40 -2.84 -7.16
N PHE A 83 6.55 -3.28 -7.69
CA PHE A 83 7.82 -2.56 -7.66
C PHE A 83 8.32 -2.46 -9.10
N GLU A 84 8.94 -1.34 -9.48
CA GLU A 84 9.44 -1.16 -10.85
C GLU A 84 10.63 -2.08 -11.13
N THR A 85 11.47 -2.30 -10.12
CA THR A 85 12.70 -3.08 -10.26
C THR A 85 12.84 -4.12 -9.14
N SER A 86 13.68 -5.13 -9.39
CA SER A 86 14.05 -6.11 -8.36
C SER A 86 14.78 -5.46 -7.19
N GLU A 87 15.58 -4.42 -7.47
CA GLU A 87 16.34 -3.69 -6.48
C GLU A 87 15.42 -2.96 -5.51
N GLU A 88 14.34 -2.33 -5.98
CA GLU A 88 13.32 -1.72 -5.11
C GLU A 88 12.56 -2.78 -4.30
N ALA A 89 12.24 -3.92 -4.89
CA ALA A 89 11.56 -5.00 -4.18
C ALA A 89 12.42 -5.59 -3.05
N GLU A 90 13.71 -5.82 -3.30
CA GLU A 90 14.65 -6.32 -2.29
C GLU A 90 14.93 -5.27 -1.21
N LYS A 91 15.05 -4.00 -1.62
CA LYS A 91 15.12 -2.89 -0.67
C LYS A 91 13.89 -2.85 0.23
N TYR A 92 12.69 -3.04 -0.33
CA TYR A 92 11.47 -3.13 0.46
C TYR A 92 11.53 -4.27 1.48
N LYS A 93 11.97 -5.47 1.07
CA LYS A 93 12.11 -6.64 1.94
C LYS A 93 13.04 -6.40 3.12
N ILE A 94 14.16 -5.71 2.92
CA ILE A 94 15.10 -5.38 4.00
C ILE A 94 14.44 -4.53 5.10
N HIS A 95 13.57 -3.59 4.71
CA HIS A 95 12.92 -2.66 5.65
C HIS A 95 11.61 -3.23 6.21
N HIS A 96 10.96 -4.14 5.49
CA HIS A 96 9.66 -4.74 5.83
C HIS A 96 9.71 -6.27 5.87
N PRO A 97 10.62 -6.89 6.65
CA PRO A 97 10.83 -8.33 6.61
C PRO A 97 9.59 -9.11 7.04
N TRP A 98 8.82 -8.59 8.00
CA TRP A 98 7.58 -9.22 8.48
C TRP A 98 6.45 -9.16 7.45
N HIS A 99 6.38 -8.07 6.68
CA HIS A 99 5.37 -7.94 5.65
C HIS A 99 5.67 -8.87 4.47
N VAL A 100 6.94 -8.99 4.07
CA VAL A 100 7.34 -9.89 2.98
C VAL A 100 7.31 -11.36 3.43
N GLY A 101 7.92 -11.69 4.58
CA GLY A 101 8.01 -13.06 5.08
C GLY A 101 8.65 -14.02 4.08
N GLU A 102 8.07 -15.20 3.94
CA GLU A 102 8.53 -16.27 3.02
C GLU A 102 8.01 -16.10 1.58
N ARG A 103 7.44 -14.94 1.23
CA ARG A 103 6.93 -14.70 -0.12
C ARG A 103 8.05 -14.71 -1.15
N LYS A 104 7.74 -15.21 -2.35
CA LYS A 104 8.63 -15.27 -3.50
C LYS A 104 8.51 -14.02 -4.35
N LEU A 105 9.64 -13.44 -4.77
CA LEU A 105 9.65 -12.34 -5.73
C LEU A 105 9.34 -12.87 -7.12
N MET A 106 8.24 -12.41 -7.71
CA MET A 106 7.85 -12.75 -9.08
C MET A 106 7.83 -11.53 -9.99
N LYS A 107 8.24 -11.77 -11.22
CA LYS A 107 8.14 -10.81 -12.33
C LYS A 107 6.81 -11.03 -13.04
N GLY A 108 6.23 -9.93 -13.49
CA GLY A 108 5.02 -9.94 -14.29
C GLY A 108 5.08 -8.90 -15.39
N LYS A 109 4.20 -9.05 -16.37
CA LYS A 109 4.02 -8.15 -17.49
C LYS A 109 2.58 -7.65 -17.48
N SER A 110 2.42 -6.34 -17.55
CA SER A 110 1.09 -5.73 -17.64
C SER A 110 0.49 -5.91 -19.03
N LEU A 111 -0.84 -5.97 -19.10
CA LEU A 111 -1.59 -6.17 -20.34
C LEU A 111 -2.78 -5.20 -20.43
N GLY A 112 -2.77 -4.36 -21.47
CA GLY A 112 -3.89 -3.50 -21.82
C GLY A 112 -3.70 -2.03 -21.43
N ASP A 113 -4.81 -1.30 -21.34
CA ASP A 113 -4.83 0.09 -20.88
C ASP A 113 -4.77 0.12 -19.36
N ASP A 114 -3.53 0.21 -18.87
CA ASP A 114 -3.21 0.14 -17.47
C ASP A 114 -3.29 1.51 -16.80
N LEU A 115 -3.87 1.56 -15.60
CA LEU A 115 -3.75 2.72 -14.73
C LEU A 115 -2.75 2.43 -13.62
N PHE A 116 -1.71 3.25 -13.50
CA PHE A 116 -0.74 3.11 -12.44
C PHE A 116 -0.28 4.46 -11.89
N SER A 117 0.26 4.44 -10.68
CA SER A 117 0.91 5.58 -10.06
C SER A 117 2.05 5.10 -9.16
N ARG A 118 3.06 5.96 -8.95
CA ARG A 118 4.30 5.62 -8.24
C ARG A 118 4.44 6.50 -7.00
N HIS A 119 4.65 5.88 -5.85
CA HIS A 119 4.66 6.60 -4.56
C HIS A 119 5.74 6.06 -3.62
N ASP A 120 6.27 6.91 -2.75
CA ASP A 120 7.29 6.52 -1.78
C ASP A 120 6.62 6.00 -0.50
N VAL A 121 6.77 4.71 -0.20
CA VAL A 121 6.14 4.04 0.95
C VAL A 121 6.65 4.59 2.29
N GLY A 122 7.83 5.23 2.30
CA GLY A 122 8.38 5.83 3.51
C GLY A 122 7.48 6.91 4.13
N TRP A 123 6.59 7.55 3.34
CA TRP A 123 5.58 8.46 3.87
C TRP A 123 4.54 7.72 4.72
N ILE A 124 4.17 6.51 4.30
CA ILE A 124 3.23 5.66 5.02
C ILE A 124 3.88 5.11 6.28
N ASP A 125 5.14 4.68 6.19
CA ASP A 125 5.93 4.23 7.35
C ASP A 125 6.02 5.30 8.44
N PHE A 126 6.14 6.57 8.04
CA PHE A 126 6.07 7.69 8.96
C PHE A 126 4.71 7.82 9.65
N MET A 127 3.61 7.72 8.90
CA MET A 127 2.27 7.80 9.48
C MET A 127 1.94 6.60 10.38
N LEU A 128 2.43 5.40 10.05
CA LEU A 128 2.22 4.17 10.81
C LEU A 128 3.15 4.02 12.03
N GLY A 129 4.18 4.86 12.15
CA GLY A 129 5.09 4.79 13.28
C GLY A 129 4.44 5.18 14.61
N ILE A 130 5.21 5.03 15.69
CA ILE A 130 4.70 5.17 17.06
C ILE A 130 4.45 6.65 17.39
N GLY A 131 3.21 6.95 17.78
CA GLY A 131 2.80 8.27 18.26
C GLY A 131 1.61 8.82 17.49
N SER A 132 0.96 9.83 18.06
CA SER A 132 -0.06 10.58 17.34
C SER A 132 0.61 11.56 16.38
N VAL A 133 0.17 11.57 15.13
CA VAL A 133 0.50 12.60 14.14
C VAL A 133 -0.67 13.60 14.13
N ASP A 134 -0.37 14.89 14.16
CA ASP A 134 -1.40 15.93 14.07
C ASP A 134 -2.01 15.99 12.65
N GLU A 135 -3.23 16.53 12.55
CA GLU A 135 -3.99 16.57 11.30
C GLU A 135 -3.26 17.33 10.18
N GLY A 136 -2.60 18.46 10.50
CA GLY A 136 -1.84 19.23 9.51
C GLY A 136 -0.65 18.45 8.95
N THR A 137 0.02 17.66 9.80
CA THR A 137 1.07 16.75 9.35
C THR A 137 0.52 15.59 8.50
N VAL A 138 -0.64 15.03 8.86
CA VAL A 138 -1.31 13.99 8.05
C VAL A 138 -1.62 14.51 6.64
N ASP A 139 -2.17 15.72 6.52
CA ASP A 139 -2.49 16.34 5.24
C ASP A 139 -1.23 16.59 4.40
N ALA A 140 -0.17 17.10 5.03
CA ALA A 140 1.10 17.34 4.36
C ALA A 140 1.72 16.04 3.83
N VAL A 141 1.78 15.00 4.66
CA VAL A 141 2.35 13.69 4.28
C VAL A 141 1.53 13.04 3.18
N THR A 142 0.20 13.05 3.32
CA THR A 142 -0.73 12.50 2.33
C THR A 142 -0.57 13.22 0.98
N THR A 143 -0.42 14.54 1.00
CA THR A 143 -0.15 15.34 -0.20
C THR A 143 1.16 14.94 -0.87
N GLU A 144 2.25 14.82 -0.10
CA GLU A 144 3.56 14.48 -0.65
C GLU A 144 3.61 13.05 -1.18
N TYR A 145 2.94 12.10 -0.50
CA TYR A 145 2.75 10.73 -0.98
C TYR A 145 2.08 10.74 -2.36
N TRP A 146 0.90 11.35 -2.48
CA TRP A 146 0.15 11.35 -3.74
C TRP A 146 0.80 12.16 -4.86
N LYS A 147 1.58 13.20 -4.55
CA LYS A 147 2.45 13.88 -5.54
C LYS A 147 3.56 12.99 -6.09
N GLY A 148 3.84 11.85 -5.46
CA GLY A 148 4.94 10.95 -5.84
C GLY A 148 6.31 11.47 -5.38
N ASN A 149 6.35 12.36 -4.39
CA ASN A 149 7.60 12.91 -3.88
C ASN A 149 8.32 11.89 -3.02
N SER A 150 9.66 11.95 -3.00
CA SER A 150 10.47 11.08 -2.15
C SER A 150 10.55 11.61 -0.70
N VAL A 151 10.62 10.69 0.27
CA VAL A 151 10.97 11.02 1.66
C VAL A 151 12.46 11.36 1.84
N LYS A 152 13.30 11.12 0.83
CA LYS A 152 14.74 11.31 0.92
C LYS A 152 15.09 12.75 1.27
N GLY A 153 15.87 12.92 2.34
CA GLY A 153 16.31 14.23 2.82
C GLY A 153 15.25 15.01 3.62
N LYS A 154 14.06 14.45 3.82
CA LYS A 154 13.04 15.00 4.70
C LYS A 154 13.39 14.66 6.15
N LYS A 155 13.10 15.58 7.06
CA LYS A 155 13.33 15.40 8.50
C LYS A 155 11.99 15.14 9.16
N PHE A 156 11.89 14.02 9.84
CA PHE A 156 10.70 13.64 10.58
C PHE A 156 10.98 13.74 12.07
N GLN A 157 9.92 13.98 12.85
CA GLN A 157 9.97 13.87 14.30
C GLN A 157 8.85 12.95 14.75
N GLN A 158 9.19 11.97 15.58
CA GLN A 158 8.21 11.12 16.26
C GLN A 158 8.50 11.16 17.75
N MET A 159 7.47 11.46 18.54
CA MET A 159 7.57 11.57 20.01
C MET A 159 8.75 12.48 20.45
N GLY A 160 8.96 13.59 19.75
CA GLY A 160 10.03 14.55 20.02
C GLY A 160 11.44 14.11 19.62
N LYS A 161 11.60 12.95 19.00
CA LYS A 161 12.90 12.45 18.53
C LYS A 161 12.99 12.52 17.00
N PRO A 162 14.16 12.87 16.42
CA PRO A 162 14.37 12.77 14.99
C PRO A 162 14.16 11.33 14.50
N ALA A 163 13.37 11.18 13.44
CA ALA A 163 13.15 9.92 12.74
C ALA A 163 13.62 10.06 11.29
N MET A 164 14.13 8.95 10.74
CA MET A 164 14.54 8.85 9.34
C MET A 164 13.83 7.66 8.72
N TYR A 165 13.27 7.88 7.53
CA TYR A 165 12.63 6.84 6.75
C TYR A 165 13.42 6.60 5.48
N VAL A 166 13.47 5.34 5.07
CA VAL A 166 14.17 4.95 3.87
C VAL A 166 13.22 5.10 2.69
N SER A 167 13.63 5.91 1.72
CA SER A 167 12.86 6.06 0.49
C SER A 167 12.79 4.74 -0.26
N ASN A 168 11.59 4.25 -0.51
CA ASN A 168 11.35 3.05 -1.28
C ASN A 168 10.05 3.21 -2.05
N PHE A 169 10.13 3.16 -3.38
CA PHE A 169 8.93 3.38 -4.18
C PHE A 169 8.16 2.08 -4.38
N GLU A 170 6.85 2.22 -4.36
CA GLU A 170 5.88 1.23 -4.77
C GLU A 170 5.11 1.77 -5.98
N VAL A 171 4.58 0.85 -6.77
CA VAL A 171 3.67 1.14 -7.86
C VAL A 171 2.29 0.61 -7.48
N LEU A 172 1.32 1.51 -7.41
CA LEU A 172 -0.08 1.14 -7.33
C LEU A 172 -0.55 0.88 -8.76
N TYR A 173 -1.00 -0.33 -9.03
CA TYR A 173 -1.38 -0.75 -10.37
C TYR A 173 -2.81 -1.26 -10.37
N ARG A 174 -3.61 -0.77 -11.32
CA ARG A 174 -4.95 -1.23 -11.61
C ARG A 174 -4.99 -1.75 -13.04
N GLY A 175 -5.31 -3.02 -13.18
CA GLY A 175 -5.29 -3.76 -14.43
C GLY A 175 -4.96 -5.22 -14.19
N ARG A 176 -4.40 -5.86 -15.22
CA ARG A 176 -4.01 -7.27 -15.21
C ARG A 176 -2.51 -7.44 -15.41
N ILE A 177 -1.88 -8.15 -14.47
CA ILE A 177 -0.48 -8.60 -14.56
C ILE A 177 -0.44 -10.09 -14.86
N ASP A 178 0.17 -10.46 -15.98
CA ASP A 178 0.53 -11.84 -16.29
C ASP A 178 1.89 -12.17 -15.67
N LEU A 179 1.96 -13.25 -14.92
CA LEU A 179 3.14 -13.68 -14.16
C LEU A 179 3.97 -14.69 -14.93
N ASP A 180 5.29 -14.62 -14.77
CA ASP A 180 6.20 -15.61 -15.35
C ASP A 180 6.09 -16.95 -14.60
N LYS A 181 5.29 -17.87 -15.16
CA LYS A 181 5.05 -19.21 -14.61
C LYS A 181 6.33 -20.05 -14.44
N SER A 182 7.40 -19.74 -15.19
CA SER A 182 8.68 -20.45 -15.02
C SER A 182 9.27 -20.26 -13.63
N GLN A 183 8.90 -19.17 -12.94
CA GLN A 183 9.38 -18.84 -11.61
C GLN A 183 8.63 -19.58 -10.48
N LEU A 184 7.60 -20.37 -10.77
CA LEU A 184 6.84 -21.16 -9.77
C LEU A 184 7.35 -22.60 -9.61
N LYS A 185 8.34 -22.99 -10.42
CA LYS A 185 8.96 -24.32 -10.36
C LYS A 185 9.90 -24.46 -9.17
#